data_AF-A0A1E7F4A2-F1
#
_entry.id   AF-A0A1E7F4A2-F1
#
_cell.length_a   1.000
_cell.length_b   1.000
_cell.length_c   1.000
_cell.angle_alpha   90.00
_cell.angle_beta   90.00
_cell.angle_gamma   90.00
#
_symmetry.space_group_name_H-M   'P 1'
#
loop_
_entity.id
_entity.type
_entity.pdbx_description
1 polymer ?
#
loop_
_entity_poly.entity_id
_entity_poly.type
_entity_poly.pdbx_seq_one_letter_code
_entity_poly.pdbx_strand_id
1 'polypeptide(L)'
;MSTLFQAASNRVFVPALHRYTIVNSISRRSMMMSFEEKVRLKGKVEEDRYLKVQENQWLEKLRTLKAQEEKDRHQKHQDEVVGPVKKDLFDLLSKTGDTISDEGLENLAKFRLDL
;
A
#
# COMPACT_ATOMS: atom_id res chain seq x y z
N MET A 1 52.63 24.77 -2.42
CA MET A 1 51.70 23.63 -2.51
C MET A 1 52.19 22.49 -1.63
N SER A 2 51.77 22.38 -0.36
CA SER A 2 52.09 21.19 0.45
C SER A 2 51.34 21.02 1.79
N THR A 3 50.38 21.87 2.18
CA THR A 3 49.68 21.70 3.47
C THR A 3 48.30 21.06 3.37
N LEU A 4 47.73 20.90 2.17
CA LEU A 4 46.41 20.26 1.98
C LEU A 4 46.48 18.73 1.90
N PHE A 5 47.63 18.15 1.55
CA PHE A 5 47.77 16.69 1.40
C PHE A 5 47.97 15.92 2.70
N GLN A 6 48.41 16.57 3.79
CA GLN A 6 48.56 15.92 5.11
C GLN A 6 47.25 15.79 5.88
N ALA A 7 46.28 16.69 5.67
CA ALA A 7 44.99 16.63 6.37
C ALA A 7 44.07 15.52 5.86
N ALA A 8 44.28 15.05 4.62
CA ALA A 8 43.47 14.00 4.01
C ALA A 8 43.85 12.59 4.49
N SER A 9 45.12 12.33 4.86
CA SER A 9 45.53 10.98 5.29
C SER A 9 45.06 10.64 6.71
N ASN A 10 45.01 11.63 7.62
CA ASN A 10 44.64 11.41 9.01
C ASN A 10 43.13 11.20 9.23
N ARG A 11 42.27 11.53 8.26
CA ARG A 11 40.82 11.30 8.37
C ARG A 11 40.36 9.94 7.86
N VAL A 12 41.17 9.26 7.06
CA VAL A 12 40.82 7.96 6.47
C VAL A 12 41.26 6.79 7.35
N PHE A 13 42.33 6.94 8.15
CA PHE A 13 42.88 5.85 8.96
C PHE A 13 42.29 5.71 10.37
N VAL A 14 41.72 6.77 10.96
CA VAL A 14 41.11 6.71 12.30
C VAL A 14 39.84 5.83 12.36
N PRO A 15 38.94 5.81 11.34
CA PRO A 15 37.75 4.96 11.39
C PRO A 15 38.03 3.46 11.26
N ALA A 16 39.17 3.07 10.70
CA ALA A 16 39.50 1.67 10.46
C ALA A 16 39.95 0.95 11.75
N LEU A 17 40.73 1.62 12.61
CA LEU A 17 41.20 1.03 13.86
C LEU A 17 40.10 0.95 14.94
N HIS A 18 39.11 1.85 14.91
CA HIS A 18 37.96 1.78 15.84
C HIS A 18 36.96 0.65 15.52
N ARG A 19 36.97 0.10 14.30
CA ARG A 19 36.05 -1.02 13.95
C ARG A 19 36.55 -2.37 14.46
N TYR A 20 37.86 -2.57 14.64
CA TYR A 20 38.41 -3.86 15.08
C TYR A 20 38.29 -4.08 16.60
N THR A 21 38.29 -3.02 17.41
CA THR A 21 38.18 -3.15 18.87
C THR A 21 36.74 -3.43 19.34
N ILE A 22 35.74 -2.95 18.61
CA ILE A 22 34.32 -3.16 18.96
C ILE A 22 33.88 -4.61 18.68
N VAL A 23 34.40 -5.25 17.62
CA VAL A 23 34.01 -6.62 17.24
C VAL A 23 34.50 -7.67 18.25
N ASN A 24 35.67 -7.47 18.88
CA ASN A 24 36.21 -8.44 19.85
C ASN A 24 35.59 -8.39 21.25
N SER A 25 34.89 -7.31 21.62
CA SER A 25 34.24 -7.20 22.94
C SER A 25 32.79 -7.69 22.95
N ILE A 26 32.15 -7.78 21.79
CA ILE A 26 30.76 -8.28 21.65
C ILE A 26 30.72 -9.81 21.68
N SER A 27 31.75 -10.48 21.16
CA SER A 27 31.80 -11.95 21.11
C SER A 27 31.82 -12.63 22.50
N ARG A 28 32.34 -11.98 23.54
CA ARG A 28 32.38 -12.55 24.91
C ARG A 28 31.12 -12.29 25.75
N ARG A 29 30.19 -11.43 25.30
CA ARG A 29 28.93 -11.15 26.02
C ARG A 29 27.78 -12.06 25.57
N SER A 30 28.09 -13.12 24.82
CA SER A 30 27.14 -14.06 24.20
C SER A 30 27.01 -15.41 24.91
N MET A 31 27.43 -15.54 26.17
CA MET A 31 27.24 -16.80 26.92
C MET A 31 26.36 -16.55 28.15
N MET A 32 25.17 -17.14 28.10
CA MET A 32 24.13 -17.21 29.14
C MET A 32 23.23 -15.99 29.30
N MET A 33 22.29 -15.83 28.36
CA MET A 33 21.00 -15.22 28.67
C MET A 33 20.34 -16.00 29.82
N SER A 34 19.96 -15.29 30.88
CA SER A 34 19.26 -15.86 32.04
C SER A 34 17.92 -16.49 31.62
N PHE A 35 17.44 -17.48 32.36
CA PHE A 35 16.17 -18.14 32.05
C PHE A 35 15.00 -17.14 32.00
N GLU A 36 15.01 -16.13 32.87
CA GLU A 36 14.03 -15.05 32.90
C GLU A 36 14.06 -14.18 31.63
N GLU A 37 15.25 -13.84 31.11
CA GLU A 37 15.38 -13.11 29.85
C GLU A 37 14.84 -13.92 28.66
N LYS A 38 15.06 -15.24 28.65
CA LYS A 38 14.52 -16.12 27.61
C LYS A 38 12.99 -16.17 27.65
N VAL A 39 12.39 -16.25 28.83
CA VAL A 39 10.91 -16.24 28.99
C VAL A 39 10.33 -14.89 28.57
N ARG A 40 10.96 -13.78 28.98
CA ARG A 40 10.54 -12.43 28.58
C ARG A 40 10.63 -12.21 27.08
N LEU A 41 11.71 -12.66 26.44
CA LEU A 41 11.86 -12.57 24.98
C LEU A 41 10.82 -13.43 24.25
N LYS A 42 10.53 -14.63 24.77
CA LYS A 42 9.47 -15.48 24.21
C LYS A 42 8.09 -14.80 24.28
N GLY A 43 7.76 -14.17 25.41
CA GLY A 43 6.53 -13.39 25.56
C GLY A 43 6.41 -12.26 24.53
N LYS A 44 7.49 -11.47 24.34
CA LYS A 44 7.52 -10.41 23.32
C LYS A 44 7.33 -10.94 21.89
N VAL A 45 7.93 -12.09 21.57
CA VAL A 45 7.78 -12.72 20.24
C VAL A 45 6.34 -13.19 20.03
N GLU A 46 5.68 -13.71 21.06
CA GLU A 46 4.28 -14.12 20.99
C GLU A 46 3.34 -12.91 20.85
N GLU A 47 3.60 -11.83 21.58
CA GLU A 47 2.89 -10.55 21.43
C GLU A 47 3.06 -9.95 20.03
N ASP A 48 4.30 -9.87 19.52
CA ASP A 48 4.58 -9.38 18.16
C ASP A 48 3.89 -10.25 17.09
N ARG A 49 3.87 -11.57 17.29
CA ARG A 49 3.18 -12.49 16.37
C ARG A 49 1.67 -12.23 16.40
N TYR A 50 1.09 -12.04 17.58
CA TYR A 50 -0.33 -11.74 17.73
C TYR A 50 -0.70 -10.40 17.06
N LEU A 51 0.09 -9.35 17.30
CA LEU A 51 -0.12 -8.03 16.69
C LEU A 51 -0.04 -8.10 15.16
N LYS A 52 0.95 -8.80 14.61
CA LYS A 52 1.06 -9.00 13.15
C LYS A 52 -0.14 -9.72 12.56
N VAL A 53 -0.70 -10.71 13.26
CA VAL A 53 -1.91 -11.40 12.79
C VAL A 53 -3.10 -10.44 12.78
N GLN A 54 -3.27 -9.61 13.81
CA GLN A 54 -4.35 -8.62 13.82
C GLN A 54 -4.18 -7.54 12.74
N GLU A 55 -2.95 -7.05 12.54
CA GLU A 55 -2.64 -6.07 11.50
C GLU A 55 -2.99 -6.62 10.11
N ASN A 56 -2.61 -7.87 9.81
CA ASN A 56 -2.95 -8.51 8.55
C ASN A 56 -4.47 -8.63 8.36
N GLN A 57 -5.21 -9.05 9.39
CA GLN A 57 -6.67 -9.13 9.34
C GLN A 57 -7.32 -7.76 9.13
N TRP A 58 -6.77 -6.71 9.74
CA TRP A 58 -7.25 -5.35 9.57
C TRP A 58 -7.00 -4.84 8.15
N LEU A 59 -5.79 -5.06 7.61
CA LEU A 59 -5.44 -4.70 6.23
C LEU A 59 -6.31 -5.43 5.21
N GLU A 60 -6.61 -6.71 5.41
CA GLU A 60 -7.52 -7.46 4.56
C GLU A 60 -8.93 -6.86 4.58
N LYS A 61 -9.48 -6.54 5.75
CA LYS A 61 -10.78 -5.85 5.88
C LYS A 61 -10.79 -4.48 5.21
N LEU A 62 -9.68 -3.75 5.30
CA LEU A 62 -9.54 -2.44 4.66
C LEU A 62 -9.55 -2.56 3.13
N ARG A 63 -8.89 -3.60 2.59
CA ARG A 63 -8.90 -3.88 1.14
C ARG A 63 -10.30 -4.26 0.66
N THR A 64 -11.02 -5.10 1.40
CA THR A 64 -12.38 -5.49 1.01
C THR A 64 -13.35 -4.31 1.06
N LEU A 65 -13.25 -3.46 2.09
CA LEU A 65 -14.06 -2.24 2.19
C LEU A 65 -13.78 -1.25 1.06
N LYS A 66 -12.50 -1.02 0.71
CA LYS A 66 -12.14 -0.16 -0.43
C LYS A 66 -12.68 -0.70 -1.75
N ALA A 67 -12.52 -2.01 -1.99
CA ALA A 67 -13.05 -2.64 -3.19
C ALA A 67 -14.59 -2.56 -3.27
N GLN A 68 -15.27 -2.63 -2.11
CA GLN A 68 -16.72 -2.43 -2.06
C GLN A 68 -17.10 -0.97 -2.35
N GLU A 69 -16.40 -0.01 -1.76
CA GLU A 69 -16.66 1.42 -1.99
C GLU A 69 -16.45 1.82 -3.45
N GLU A 70 -15.41 1.32 -4.11
CA GLU A 70 -15.18 1.55 -5.55
C GLU A 70 -16.32 0.97 -6.40
N LYS A 71 -16.78 -0.25 -6.10
CA LYS A 71 -17.95 -0.84 -6.78
C LYS A 71 -19.20 0.00 -6.58
N ASP A 72 -19.47 0.41 -5.35
CA ASP A 72 -20.64 1.23 -5.02
C ASP A 72 -20.57 2.60 -5.72
N ARG A 73 -19.37 3.20 -5.84
CA ARG A 73 -19.17 4.45 -6.60
C ARG A 73 -19.44 4.26 -8.10
N HIS A 74 -18.93 3.19 -8.69
CA HIS A 74 -19.17 2.89 -10.11
C HIS A 74 -20.64 2.62 -10.39
N GLN A 75 -21.32 1.89 -9.49
CA GLN A 75 -22.74 1.58 -9.64
C GLN A 75 -23.60 2.84 -9.48
N LYS A 76 -23.31 3.69 -8.48
CA LYS A 76 -23.97 5.00 -8.36
C LYS A 76 -23.76 5.88 -9.59
N HIS A 77 -22.54 5.93 -10.13
CA HIS A 77 -22.28 6.72 -11.33
C HIS A 77 -23.05 6.21 -12.56
N GLN A 78 -23.17 4.89 -12.73
CA GLN A 78 -24.01 4.30 -13.78
C GLN A 78 -25.49 4.61 -13.57
N ASP A 79 -26.01 4.41 -12.36
CA ASP A 79 -27.44 4.59 -12.06
C ASP A 79 -27.88 6.05 -12.09
N GLU A 80 -27.04 6.99 -11.63
CA GLU A 80 -27.37 8.42 -11.53
C GLU A 80 -27.09 9.19 -12.83
N VAL A 81 -26.08 8.80 -13.62
CA VAL A 81 -25.66 9.56 -14.80
C VAL A 81 -26.04 8.84 -16.10
N VAL A 82 -25.68 7.57 -16.22
CA VAL A 82 -25.92 6.81 -17.46
C VAL A 82 -27.39 6.40 -17.59
N GLY A 83 -28.03 5.99 -16.50
CA GLY A 83 -29.43 5.55 -16.47
C GLY A 83 -30.42 6.61 -16.98
N PRO A 84 -30.40 7.86 -16.48
CA PRO A 84 -31.28 8.92 -16.96
C PRO A 84 -31.03 9.28 -18.42
N VAL A 85 -29.77 9.37 -18.84
CA VAL A 85 -29.42 9.69 -20.23
C VAL A 85 -29.85 8.56 -21.19
N LYS A 86 -29.76 7.30 -20.77
CA LYS A 86 -30.27 6.15 -21.53
C LYS A 86 -31.79 6.25 -21.74
N LYS A 87 -32.55 6.64 -20.71
CA LYS A 87 -34.00 6.86 -20.80
C LYS A 87 -34.34 8.01 -21.73
N ASP A 88 -33.64 9.14 -21.60
CA ASP A 88 -33.85 10.31 -22.47
C ASP A 88 -33.57 9.98 -23.95
N LEU A 89 -32.53 9.18 -24.23
CA LEU A 89 -32.21 8.72 -25.58
C LEU A 89 -33.27 7.76 -26.12
N PHE A 90 -33.75 6.82 -25.29
CA PHE A 90 -34.84 5.92 -25.65
C PHE A 90 -36.14 6.69 -25.99
N ASP A 91 -36.50 7.69 -25.19
CA ASP A 91 -37.68 8.53 -25.41
C ASP A 91 -37.55 9.43 -26.66
N LEU A 92 -36.33 9.77 -27.06
CA LEU A 92 -36.07 10.55 -28.26
C LEU A 92 -36.10 9.68 -29.53
N LEU A 93 -35.50 8.49 -29.47
CA LEU A 93 -35.45 7.53 -30.59
C LEU A 93 -36.81 6.87 -30.86
N SER A 94 -37.59 6.60 -29.82
CA SER A 94 -38.96 6.08 -29.97
C SER A 94 -39.89 7.07 -30.69
N LYS A 95 -39.65 8.38 -30.59
CA LYS A 95 -40.39 9.41 -31.33
C LYS A 95 -40.00 9.48 -32.80
N THR A 96 -38.76 9.13 -33.15
CA THR A 96 -38.31 9.05 -34.55
C THR A 96 -38.62 7.71 -35.22
N GLY A 97 -39.03 6.70 -34.44
CA GLY A 97 -39.40 5.37 -34.94
C GLY A 97 -38.22 4.41 -35.11
N ASP A 98 -37.03 4.78 -34.62
CA ASP A 98 -35.85 3.95 -34.67
C ASP A 98 -35.79 3.01 -33.46
N THR A 99 -35.60 1.72 -33.71
CA THR A 99 -35.38 0.71 -32.66
C THR A 99 -33.89 0.42 -32.53
N ILE A 100 -33.30 0.83 -31.41
CA ILE A 100 -31.88 0.57 -31.08
C ILE A 100 -31.82 -0.47 -29.96
N SER A 101 -30.82 -1.35 -30.01
CA SER A 101 -30.56 -2.31 -28.93
C SER A 101 -30.14 -1.61 -27.63
N ASP A 102 -30.37 -2.27 -26.49
CA ASP A 102 -29.99 -1.72 -25.18
C ASP A 102 -28.48 -1.39 -25.06
N GLU A 103 -27.63 -2.21 -25.70
CA GLU A 103 -26.18 -1.97 -25.79
C GLU A 103 -25.86 -0.72 -26.63
N GLY A 104 -26.61 -0.49 -27.71
CA GLY A 104 -26.48 0.71 -28.53
C GLY A 104 -26.88 1.98 -27.77
N LEU A 105 -27.94 1.91 -26.97
CA LEU A 105 -28.38 3.02 -26.11
C LEU A 105 -27.34 3.36 -25.03
N GLU A 106 -26.70 2.35 -24.44
CA GLU A 106 -25.63 2.58 -23.46
C GLU A 106 -24.39 3.21 -24.10
N ASN A 107 -24.01 2.77 -25.30
CA ASN A 107 -22.88 3.37 -26.02
C ASN A 107 -23.16 4.82 -26.44
N LEU A 108 -24.40 5.12 -26.85
CA LEU A 108 -24.84 6.48 -27.15
C LEU A 108 -24.90 7.36 -25.89
N ALA A 109 -25.33 6.80 -24.75
CA ALA A 109 -25.34 7.51 -23.48
C ALA A 109 -23.91 7.85 -23.02
N LYS A 110 -22.97 6.89 -23.13
CA LYS A 110 -21.55 7.12 -22.84
C LYS A 110 -20.91 8.15 -23.77
N PHE A 111 -21.18 8.05 -25.08
CA PHE A 111 -20.72 9.03 -26.07
C PHE A 111 -21.24 10.44 -25.78
N ARG A 112 -22.52 10.57 -25.40
CA ARG A 112 -23.10 11.87 -25.04
C ARG A 112 -22.52 12.48 -23.77
N LEU A 113 -21.99 11.65 -22.89
CA LEU A 113 -21.40 12.06 -21.60
C LEU A 113 -19.88 12.26 -21.67
N ASP A 114 -19.25 12.05 -22.84
CA ASP A 114 -17.78 12.04 -23.01
C ASP A 114 -17.08 11.11 -21.98
N LEU A 115 -17.69 9.94 -21.71
CA LEU A 115 -17.19 8.87 -20.82
C LEU A 115 -16.61 7.70 -21.62
#